data_AF-A0A920TSU9-F1
#
_entry.id   AF-A0A920TSU9-F1
#
_cell.length_a   1.000
_cell.length_b   1.000
_cell.length_c   1.000
_cell.angle_alpha   90.00
_cell.angle_beta   90.00
_cell.angle_gamma   90.00
#
_symmetry.space_group_name_H-M   'P 1'
#
loop_
_entity.id
_entity.type
_entity.pdbx_description
1 polymer ?
#
loop_
_entity_poly.entity_id
_entity_poly.type
_entity_poly.pdbx_seq_one_letter_code
_entity_poly.pdbx_strand_id
1 'polypeptide(L)'
;MAETKATDHNLYILGNTMYQSNYKSGLRVLDISDPENPQLVGNFDTVPYGGDDASMTGSWSNYPYFKSGVVVVTSSREGLFVVRYRPRTISE
;
A
#
# COMPACT_ATOMS: atom_id res chain seq x y z
N MET A 1 13.94 9.62 7.09
CA MET A 1 14.46 8.28 6.73
C MET A 1 13.26 7.42 6.37
N ALA A 2 13.37 6.55 5.36
CA ALA A 2 12.30 5.59 5.06
C ALA A 2 12.13 4.61 6.24
N GLU A 3 10.89 4.22 6.55
CA GLU A 3 10.57 3.34 7.69
C GLU A 3 11.09 1.90 7.49
N THR A 4 11.34 1.50 6.25
CA THR A 4 11.70 0.13 5.87
C THR A 4 12.76 0.14 4.77
N LYS A 5 13.40 -1.01 4.49
CA LYS A 5 14.35 -1.18 3.37
C LYS A 5 13.67 -1.70 2.10
N ALA A 6 12.37 -1.97 2.14
CA ALA A 6 11.63 -2.45 0.99
C ALA A 6 11.60 -1.39 -0.11
N THR A 7 11.74 -1.86 -1.34
CA THR A 7 11.70 -1.00 -2.52
C THR A 7 10.26 -0.66 -2.87
N ASP A 8 9.98 0.62 -3.11
CA ASP A 8 8.74 1.06 -3.74
C ASP A 8 8.70 0.61 -5.21
N HIS A 9 7.52 0.24 -5.71
CA HIS A 9 7.43 -0.32 -7.07
C HIS A 9 6.32 0.29 -7.94
N ASN A 10 5.07 0.28 -7.50
CA ASN A 10 3.95 0.84 -8.26
C ASN A 10 3.10 1.76 -7.40
N LEU A 11 3.01 3.03 -7.80
CA LEU A 11 2.30 4.08 -7.07
C LEU A 11 1.12 4.57 -7.91
N TYR A 12 -0.08 4.50 -7.35
CA TYR A 12 -1.31 4.97 -7.98
C TYR A 12 -2.01 6.00 -7.08
N ILE A 13 -2.47 7.10 -7.68
CA ILE A 13 -3.15 8.17 -6.96
C ILE A 13 -4.65 8.14 -7.28
N LEU A 14 -5.48 8.23 -6.24
CA LEU A 14 -6.93 8.46 -6.33
C LEU A 14 -7.30 9.59 -5.36
N GLY A 15 -7.57 10.80 -5.89
CA GLY A 15 -7.79 11.99 -5.07
C GLY A 15 -6.54 12.33 -4.26
N ASN A 16 -6.71 12.49 -2.94
CA ASN A 16 -5.62 12.78 -1.99
C ASN A 16 -5.02 11.51 -1.37
N THR A 17 -5.21 10.35 -1.99
CA THR A 17 -4.68 9.09 -1.47
C THR A 17 -3.78 8.43 -2.50
N MET A 18 -2.58 8.05 -2.07
CA MET A 18 -1.63 7.27 -2.84
C MET A 18 -1.61 5.82 -2.36
N TYR A 19 -1.74 4.89 -3.28
CA TYR A 19 -1.66 3.46 -3.07
C TYR A 19 -0.37 2.93 -3.68
N GLN A 20 0.54 2.42 -2.84
CA GLN A 20 1.87 1.99 -3.25
C GLN A 20 2.02 0.48 -3.04
N SER A 21 2.36 -0.25 -4.09
CA SER A 21 2.88 -1.61 -3.99
C SER A 21 4.38 -1.53 -3.74
N ASN A 22 4.81 -1.91 -2.53
CA ASN A 22 6.18 -1.79 -2.06
C ASN A 22 6.77 -3.16 -1.68
N TYR A 23 6.72 -4.10 -2.64
CA TYR A 23 7.27 -5.45 -2.52
C TYR A 23 7.02 -6.09 -1.14
N LYS A 24 8.08 -6.26 -0.34
CA LYS A 24 8.05 -6.93 0.96
C LYS A 24 7.18 -6.23 2.00
N SER A 25 7.10 -4.90 1.95
CA SER A 25 6.25 -4.09 2.84
C SER A 25 4.78 -4.00 2.37
N GLY A 26 4.41 -4.77 1.35
CA GLY A 26 3.03 -4.94 0.92
C GLY A 26 2.42 -3.72 0.24
N LEU A 27 1.12 -3.51 0.46
CA LEU A 27 0.41 -2.30 0.07
C LEU A 27 0.62 -1.23 1.15
N ARG A 28 1.06 -0.04 0.76
CA ARG A 28 1.07 1.17 1.61
C ARG A 28 0.03 2.15 1.10
N VAL A 29 -0.71 2.77 2.02
CA VAL A 29 -1.73 3.78 1.71
C VAL A 29 -1.33 5.06 2.40
N LEU A 30 -1.07 6.10 1.60
CA LEU A 30 -0.63 7.40 2.09
C LEU A 30 -1.72 8.45 1.82
N ASP A 31 -1.97 9.30 2.81
CA ASP A 31 -2.61 10.59 2.61
C ASP A 31 -1.57 11.57 2.06
N ILE A 32 -1.89 12.16 0.92
CA ILE A 32 -1.05 13.10 0.18
C ILE A 32 -1.75 14.45 0.00
N SER A 33 -2.73 14.78 0.87
CA SER A 33 -3.40 16.09 0.89
C SER A 33 -2.44 17.25 1.14
N ASP A 34 -1.36 17.01 1.88
CA ASP A 34 -0.17 17.85 1.94
C ASP A 34 1.00 17.16 1.20
N PRO A 35 1.34 17.60 -0.03
CA PRO A 35 2.41 17.00 -0.82
C PRO A 35 3.81 17.15 -0.22
N GLU A 36 4.03 18.15 0.65
CA GLU A 36 5.31 18.34 1.34
C GLU A 36 5.47 17.40 2.53
N ASN A 37 4.34 16.88 3.05
CA ASN A 37 4.33 15.99 4.22
C ASN A 37 3.35 14.80 4.09
N PRO A 38 3.58 13.85 3.16
CA PRO A 38 2.76 12.65 3.03
C PRO A 38 2.70 11.83 4.32
N GLN A 39 1.51 11.32 4.68
CA GLN A 39 1.30 10.53 5.90
C GLN A 39 0.88 9.10 5.57
N LEU A 40 1.51 8.10 6.18
CA LEU A 40 1.03 6.72 6.10
C LEU A 40 -0.26 6.57 6.91
N VAL A 41 -1.36 6.22 6.24
CA VAL A 41 -2.69 6.08 6.85
C VAL A 41 -3.25 4.66 6.82
N GLY A 42 -2.57 3.74 6.13
CA GLY A 42 -2.94 2.33 6.11
C GLY A 42 -1.86 1.45 5.48
N ASN A 43 -1.89 0.17 5.80
CA ASN A 43 -1.03 -0.83 5.19
C ASN A 43 -1.74 -2.20 5.11
N PHE A 44 -1.24 -3.05 4.22
CA PHE A 44 -1.62 -4.45 4.15
C PHE A 44 -0.41 -5.27 3.68
N ASP A 45 0.11 -6.11 4.57
CA ASP A 45 1.27 -6.95 4.28
C ASP A 45 0.84 -8.15 3.44
N THR A 46 1.31 -8.22 2.19
CA THR A 46 1.11 -9.42 1.37
C THR A 46 2.10 -10.53 1.75
N VAL A 47 3.24 -10.18 2.38
CA VAL A 47 4.30 -11.09 2.82
C VAL A 47 4.65 -10.83 4.29
N PRO A 48 3.84 -11.28 5.25
CA PRO A 48 4.05 -10.98 6.68
C PRO A 48 5.22 -11.76 7.32
N TYR A 49 6.12 -12.31 6.51
CA TYR A 49 7.25 -13.14 6.93
C TYR A 49 8.55 -12.69 6.24
N GLY A 50 9.68 -12.87 6.93
CA GLY A 50 11.01 -12.56 6.38
C GLY A 50 11.41 -11.08 6.38
N GLY A 51 10.58 -10.18 6.92
CA GLY A 51 10.90 -8.76 7.10
C GLY A 51 10.91 -7.94 5.80
N ASP A 52 11.13 -6.62 5.94
CA ASP A 52 11.06 -5.64 4.84
C ASP A 52 12.43 -5.37 4.21
N ASP A 53 13.03 -6.39 3.61
CA ASP A 53 14.28 -6.24 2.85
C ASP A 53 14.05 -5.67 1.44
N ALA A 54 15.14 -5.36 0.74
CA ALA A 54 15.12 -4.79 -0.60
C ALA A 54 14.88 -5.84 -1.72
N SER A 55 14.36 -7.03 -1.39
CA SER A 55 14.02 -8.02 -2.42
C SER A 55 12.80 -7.60 -3.22
N MET A 56 12.74 -8.06 -4.47
CA MET A 56 11.63 -7.78 -5.40
C MET A 56 10.48 -8.80 -5.26
N THR A 57 10.27 -9.33 -4.04
CA THR A 57 9.20 -10.30 -3.75
C THR A 57 8.09 -9.64 -2.94
N GLY A 58 6.86 -10.11 -3.09
CA GLY A 58 5.68 -9.51 -2.45
C GLY A 58 4.84 -8.69 -3.42
N SER A 59 4.23 -7.60 -2.91
CA SER A 59 3.25 -6.78 -3.63
C SER A 59 3.85 -6.24 -4.92
N TRP A 60 3.33 -6.72 -6.05
CA TRP A 60 3.78 -6.37 -7.39
C TRP A 60 3.01 -5.16 -7.91
N SER A 61 1.68 -5.16 -7.82
CA SER A 61 0.87 -4.03 -8.28
C SER A 61 -0.43 -3.90 -7.50
N ASN A 62 -1.09 -2.77 -7.67
CA ASN A 62 -2.41 -2.52 -7.10
C ASN A 62 -3.31 -1.76 -8.08
N TYR A 63 -4.62 -1.83 -7.89
CA TYR A 63 -5.60 -1.09 -8.68
C TYR A 63 -6.70 -0.52 -7.78
N PRO A 64 -6.65 0.78 -7.44
CA PRO A 64 -7.59 1.42 -6.52
C PRO A 64 -8.80 2.06 -7.21
N TYR A 65 -8.94 1.96 -8.54
CA TYR A 65 -9.87 2.77 -9.32
C TYR A 65 -11.29 2.19 -9.46
N PHE A 66 -11.60 1.08 -8.79
CA PHE A 66 -12.97 0.55 -8.82
C PHE A 66 -13.92 1.49 -8.09
N LYS A 67 -15.06 1.84 -8.72
CA LYS A 67 -16.13 2.65 -8.12
C LYS A 67 -16.67 2.09 -6.80
N SER A 68 -16.51 0.78 -6.58
CA SER A 68 -16.89 0.12 -5.34
C SER A 68 -16.03 0.53 -4.14
N GLY A 69 -14.88 1.18 -4.36
CA GLY A 69 -13.87 1.51 -3.34
C GLY A 69 -12.96 0.34 -2.97
N VAL A 70 -13.02 -0.76 -3.72
CA VAL A 70 -12.10 -1.89 -3.57
C VAL A 70 -10.77 -1.58 -4.23
N VAL A 71 -9.69 -2.03 -3.58
CA VAL A 71 -8.35 -2.08 -4.13
C VAL A 71 -8.00 -3.54 -4.38
N VAL A 72 -7.64 -3.87 -5.62
CA VAL A 72 -7.04 -5.18 -5.94
C VAL A 72 -5.54 -5.05 -5.79
N VAL A 73 -4.89 -6.03 -5.16
CA VAL A 73 -3.44 -6.10 -5.00
C VAL A 73 -2.95 -7.45 -5.51
N THR A 74 -1.93 -7.45 -6.35
CA THR A 74 -1.26 -8.67 -6.81
C THR A 74 0.07 -8.83 -6.08
N SER A 75 0.40 -10.06 -5.70
CA SER A 75 1.66 -10.41 -5.04
C SER A 75 2.32 -11.56 -5.80
N SER A 76 3.65 -11.53 -5.91
CA SER A 76 4.38 -12.43 -6.80
C SER A 76 4.25 -13.91 -6.45
N ARG A 77 4.03 -14.29 -5.18
CA ARG A 77 3.86 -15.69 -4.75
C ARG A 77 2.57 -15.96 -3.98
N GLU A 78 1.98 -14.92 -3.40
CA GLU A 78 0.85 -15.02 -2.47
C GLU A 78 -0.50 -14.84 -3.16
N GLY A 79 -0.48 -14.48 -4.46
CA GLY A 79 -1.67 -14.42 -5.30
C GLY A 79 -2.31 -13.04 -5.32
N LEU A 80 -3.65 -13.01 -5.32
CA LEU A 80 -4.46 -11.81 -5.46
C LEU A 80 -5.23 -11.52 -4.17
N PHE A 81 -5.16 -10.28 -3.71
CA PHE A 81 -5.89 -9.79 -2.56
C PHE A 81 -6.92 -8.74 -2.98
N VAL A 82 -8.06 -8.74 -2.30
CA VAL A 82 -9.13 -7.76 -2.50
C VAL A 82 -9.35 -7.06 -1.17
N VAL A 83 -8.88 -5.81 -1.08
CA VAL A 83 -8.91 -5.03 0.17
C VAL A 83 -9.72 -3.75 -0.02
N ARG A 84 -10.04 -3.09 1.08
CA ARG A 84 -10.73 -1.79 1.08
C ARG A 84 -10.16 -0.94 2.20
N TYR A 85 -9.59 0.21 1.83
CA TYR A 85 -9.18 1.21 2.82
C TYR A 85 -10.43 1.87 3.43
N ARG A 86 -10.48 1.93 4.76
CA ARG A 86 -11.52 2.61 5.53
C ARG A 86 -10.84 3.47 6.59
N PRO A 87 -10.76 4.81 6.40
CA PRO A 87 -10.30 5.69 7.45
C PRO A 87 -11.19 5.48 8.68
N ARG A 88 -10.59 5.15 9.82
CA ARG A 88 -11.34 5.10 11.08
C ARG A 88 -11.25 6.46 11.73
N THR A 89 -12.36 7.19 11.75
CA THR A 89 -12.50 8.31 12.68
C THR A 89 -12.64 7.71 14.07
N ILE A 90 -11.64 7.90 14.93
CA ILE A 90 -11.79 7.61 16.35
C ILE A 90 -12.43 8.86 16.94
N SER A 91 -13.71 8.76 17.31
CA SER A 91 -14.34 9.78 18.17
C SER A 91 -13.72 9.66 19.56
N GLU A 92 -13.29 10.80 20.11
CA GLU A 92 -12.90 10.93 21.53
C GLU A 92 -14.04 10.55 22.48
#